data_AF-A0A9C9K2G2-F1
#
_entry.id   AF-A0A9C9K2G2-F1
#
_cell.length_a   1.000
_cell.length_b   1.000
_cell.length_c   1.000
_cell.angle_alpha   90.00
_cell.angle_beta   90.00
_cell.angle_gamma   90.00
#
_symmetry.space_group_name_H-M   'P 1'
#
loop_
_entity.id
_entity.type
_entity.pdbx_description
1 polymer ?
#
loop_
_entity_poly.entity_id
_entity_poly.type
_entity_poly.pdbx_seq_one_letter_code
_entity_poly.pdbx_strand_id
1 'polypeptide(L)'
;YQAAMGNHEGSGVLFKKYVRYPFVSGRYWSFDYGPAHFAVIDQYTPYGTGSAQLLWLEDDLASTLKPWKFIILHAPGWSAGGHANNSSVQNYIQPLCETYGVPIVFAGHNHYYARAVVNGIHHVTTGGGGAPLYTPNPSYPNVVYAIKAYNYCKLEIRGGVCHFTATTRTGTVIDTFTVTLEDAGYRPKSSTHWFTLSSVEPNPFDHEVTIHFSLDDTRDVGLDIYDVRGRRIRMLIDGICEPGQHSVIWDGKDETGSPVGAGIYFCRLTAGERQAMQKIVRFR
;
A
#
# COMPACT_ATOMS: atom_id res chain seq x y z
N TYR A 1 3.55 10.55 -16.23
CA TYR A 1 3.27 11.84 -15.57
C TYR A 1 2.02 11.65 -14.73
N GLN A 2 2.14 11.80 -13.40
CA GLN A 2 1.07 11.61 -12.42
C GLN A 2 0.83 12.95 -11.72
N ALA A 3 -0.43 13.38 -11.60
CA ALA A 3 -0.77 14.72 -11.12
C ALA A 3 -1.77 14.70 -9.95
N ALA A 4 -1.64 15.71 -9.08
CA ALA A 4 -2.60 16.06 -8.04
C ALA A 4 -3.29 17.38 -8.41
N MET A 5 -4.53 17.56 -7.97
CA MET A 5 -5.22 18.85 -8.14
C MET A 5 -4.80 19.83 -7.04
N GLY A 6 -4.60 21.08 -7.43
CA GLY A 6 -4.41 22.23 -6.57
C GLY A 6 -5.56 23.22 -6.65
N ASN A 7 -5.42 24.36 -5.97
CA ASN A 7 -6.45 25.41 -5.97
C ASN A 7 -6.69 26.01 -7.36
N HIS A 8 -5.69 25.96 -8.25
CA HIS A 8 -5.79 26.53 -9.59
C HIS A 8 -6.60 25.64 -10.55
N GLU A 9 -6.82 24.37 -10.22
CA GLU A 9 -7.66 23.46 -11.01
C GLU A 9 -9.16 23.70 -10.78
N GLY A 10 -9.52 24.51 -9.76
CA GLY A 10 -10.89 24.94 -9.47
C GLY A 10 -11.87 23.77 -9.32
N SER A 11 -12.92 23.75 -10.15
CA SER A 11 -13.89 22.65 -10.16
C SER A 11 -13.32 21.30 -10.61
N GLY A 12 -12.10 21.29 -11.17
CA GLY A 12 -11.44 20.12 -11.72
C GLY A 12 -11.99 19.69 -13.08
N VAL A 13 -12.87 20.46 -13.72
CA VAL A 13 -13.48 20.09 -15.01
C VAL A 13 -12.42 19.93 -16.10
N LEU A 14 -11.51 20.89 -16.24
CA LEU A 14 -10.43 20.80 -17.22
C LEU A 14 -9.41 19.72 -16.84
N PHE A 15 -9.07 19.62 -15.55
CA PHE A 15 -8.16 18.60 -15.05
C PHE A 15 -8.65 17.18 -15.44
N LYS A 16 -9.89 16.83 -15.10
CA LYS A 16 -10.49 15.52 -15.43
C LYS A 16 -10.68 15.29 -16.92
N LYS A 17 -10.80 16.34 -17.73
CA LYS A 17 -10.91 16.22 -19.19
C LYS A 17 -9.59 15.72 -19.79
N TYR A 18 -8.46 16.27 -19.34
CA TYR A 18 -7.14 16.00 -19.92
C TYR A 18 -6.33 14.96 -19.16
N VAL A 19 -6.66 14.73 -17.89
CA VAL A 19 -5.97 13.79 -17.02
C VAL A 19 -6.94 12.65 -16.70
N ARG A 20 -6.57 11.43 -17.11
CA ARG A 20 -7.37 10.22 -16.89
C ARG A 20 -6.60 9.24 -16.02
N TYR A 21 -6.98 9.16 -14.75
CA TYR A 21 -6.48 8.20 -13.77
C TYR A 21 -7.63 7.33 -13.25
N PRO A 22 -7.35 6.20 -12.58
CA PRO A 22 -8.37 5.39 -11.90
C PRO A 22 -8.87 6.12 -10.64
N PHE A 23 -9.53 7.27 -10.84
CA PHE A 23 -10.00 8.11 -9.76
C PHE A 23 -11.08 7.43 -8.93
N VAL A 24 -10.96 7.55 -7.62
CA VAL A 24 -12.05 7.35 -6.69
C VAL A 24 -12.82 8.66 -6.58
N SER A 25 -14.14 8.57 -6.74
CA SER A 25 -15.05 9.73 -6.79
C SER A 25 -14.62 10.82 -7.80
N GLY A 26 -13.81 10.46 -8.79
CA GLY A 26 -13.31 11.37 -9.82
C GLY A 26 -12.22 12.35 -9.40
N ARG A 27 -11.57 12.21 -8.22
CA ARG A 27 -10.69 13.28 -7.68
C ARG A 27 -9.38 12.80 -7.05
N TYR A 28 -9.42 11.79 -6.20
CA TYR A 28 -8.25 11.21 -5.52
C TYR A 28 -8.03 9.78 -5.98
N TRP A 29 -6.81 9.27 -5.85
CA TRP A 29 -6.42 8.00 -6.45
C TRP A 29 -5.04 7.55 -5.94
N SER A 30 -4.66 6.32 -6.24
CA SER A 30 -3.33 5.79 -5.92
C SER A 30 -2.73 5.06 -7.11
N PHE A 31 -1.41 4.85 -7.08
CA PHE A 31 -0.70 4.05 -8.07
C PHE A 31 0.58 3.46 -7.51
N ASP A 32 1.03 2.38 -8.14
CA ASP A 32 2.30 1.75 -7.84
C ASP A 32 3.35 2.11 -8.89
N TYR A 33 4.60 2.26 -8.45
CA TYR A 33 5.75 2.35 -9.32
C TYR A 33 6.95 1.63 -8.69
N GLY A 34 7.31 0.47 -9.26
CA GLY A 34 8.35 -0.40 -8.70
C GLY A 34 7.99 -0.87 -7.27
N PRO A 35 8.85 -0.63 -6.26
CA PRO A 35 8.62 -1.02 -4.88
C PRO A 35 7.78 -0.01 -4.08
N ALA A 36 7.29 1.05 -4.73
CA ALA A 36 6.60 2.15 -4.08
C ALA A 36 5.13 2.25 -4.46
N HIS A 37 4.32 2.60 -3.47
CA HIS A 37 2.92 2.97 -3.58
C HIS A 37 2.75 4.45 -3.29
N PHE A 38 1.98 5.14 -4.12
CA PHE A 38 1.74 6.58 -4.04
C PHE A 38 0.24 6.83 -3.92
N ALA A 39 -0.20 7.40 -2.81
CA ALA A 39 -1.55 7.88 -2.63
C ALA A 39 -1.63 9.38 -2.91
N VAL A 40 -2.55 9.78 -3.77
CA VAL A 40 -2.77 11.18 -4.18
C VAL A 40 -4.10 11.64 -3.62
N ILE A 41 -4.05 12.60 -2.70
CA ILE A 41 -5.25 13.17 -2.07
C ILE A 41 -5.65 14.48 -2.75
N ASP A 42 -6.97 14.72 -2.85
CA ASP A 42 -7.55 15.99 -3.26
C ASP A 42 -8.01 16.78 -2.04
N GLN A 43 -7.29 17.85 -1.73
CA GLN A 43 -7.59 18.70 -0.58
C GLN A 43 -8.77 19.66 -0.80
N TYR A 44 -9.38 19.65 -1.99
CA TYR A 44 -10.62 20.38 -2.30
C TYR A 44 -11.85 19.48 -2.22
N THR A 45 -11.67 18.23 -1.81
CA THR A 45 -12.72 17.28 -1.42
C THR A 45 -12.59 17.00 0.07
N PRO A 46 -13.67 16.87 0.86
CA PRO A 46 -13.56 16.58 2.29
C PRO A 46 -12.66 15.36 2.57
N TYR A 47 -11.70 15.53 3.48
CA TYR A 47 -10.79 14.48 3.98
C TYR A 47 -10.65 14.50 5.52
N GLY A 48 -11.66 15.04 6.22
CA GLY A 48 -11.74 14.97 7.68
C GLY A 48 -12.33 13.65 8.18
N THR A 49 -12.47 13.51 9.50
CA THR A 49 -13.04 12.32 10.16
C THR A 49 -14.37 11.90 9.51
N GLY A 50 -14.50 10.62 9.17
CA GLY A 50 -15.70 10.04 8.55
C GLY A 50 -15.92 10.38 7.08
N SER A 51 -15.05 11.18 6.45
CA SER A 51 -15.14 11.44 5.02
C SER A 51 -14.77 10.21 4.18
N ALA A 52 -15.43 10.07 3.03
CA ALA A 52 -15.17 8.97 2.10
C ALA A 52 -13.70 8.92 1.63
N GLN A 53 -13.05 10.07 1.48
CA GLN A 53 -11.65 10.14 1.06
C GLN A 53 -10.70 9.69 2.18
N LEU A 54 -10.96 10.07 3.44
CA LEU A 54 -10.10 9.64 4.55
C LEU A 54 -10.20 8.13 4.79
N LEU A 55 -11.42 7.59 4.77
CA LEU A 55 -11.66 6.15 4.89
C LEU A 55 -11.02 5.37 3.73
N TRP A 56 -11.12 5.89 2.50
CA TRP A 56 -10.45 5.30 1.35
C TRP A 56 -8.92 5.32 1.51
N LEU A 57 -8.34 6.43 1.96
CA LEU A 57 -6.89 6.55 2.13
C LEU A 57 -6.37 5.58 3.19
N GLU A 58 -7.12 5.42 4.28
CA GLU A 58 -6.82 4.44 5.32
C GLU A 58 -6.80 3.01 4.75
N ASP A 59 -7.83 2.61 4.02
CA ASP A 59 -7.92 1.30 3.37
C ASP A 59 -6.83 1.08 2.30
N ASP A 60 -6.54 2.09 1.48
CA ASP A 60 -5.50 2.06 0.44
C ASP A 60 -4.10 1.83 1.06
N LEU A 61 -3.74 2.60 2.09
CA LEU A 61 -2.48 2.45 2.82
C LEU A 61 -2.41 1.13 3.63
N ALA A 62 -3.56 0.70 4.17
CA ALA A 62 -3.69 -0.54 4.92
C ALA A 62 -3.69 -1.79 4.04
N SER A 63 -4.05 -1.70 2.76
CA SER A 63 -4.17 -2.84 1.85
C SER A 63 -2.90 -3.07 1.03
N THR A 64 -2.19 -2.02 0.61
CA THR A 64 -0.98 -2.14 -0.22
C THR A 64 0.10 -3.04 0.39
N LEU A 65 0.72 -3.88 -0.43
CA LEU A 65 1.85 -4.75 -0.07
C LEU A 65 3.20 -4.12 -0.44
N LYS A 66 3.20 -2.91 -1.01
CA LYS A 66 4.44 -2.21 -1.36
C LYS A 66 5.17 -1.76 -0.08
N PRO A 67 6.50 -1.98 -0.02
CA PRO A 67 7.27 -1.58 1.15
C PRO A 67 7.35 -0.06 1.33
N TRP A 68 7.45 0.68 0.23
CA TRP A 68 7.51 2.14 0.28
C TRP A 68 6.13 2.74 0.03
N LYS A 69 5.71 3.68 0.89
CA LYS A 69 4.45 4.40 0.75
C LYS A 69 4.70 5.89 0.77
N PHE A 70 4.06 6.63 -0.12
CA PHE A 70 4.20 8.08 -0.21
C PHE A 70 2.83 8.71 -0.36
N ILE A 71 2.66 9.91 0.20
CA ILE A 71 1.44 10.70 -0.01
C ILE A 71 1.80 11.95 -0.81
N ILE A 72 0.97 12.27 -1.79
CA ILE A 72 1.05 13.49 -2.60
C ILE A 72 -0.22 14.31 -2.35
N LEU A 73 -0.03 15.58 -2.03
CA LEU A 73 -1.08 16.55 -1.77
C LEU A 73 -0.66 17.93 -2.32
N HIS A 74 -1.55 18.92 -2.26
CA HIS A 74 -1.23 20.26 -2.80
C HIS A 74 -0.66 21.22 -1.76
N ALA A 75 -1.40 21.50 -0.69
CA ALA A 75 -1.08 22.44 0.38
C ALA A 75 -0.42 21.75 1.60
N PRO A 76 0.77 22.18 2.03
CA PRO A 76 1.55 21.49 3.05
C PRO A 76 0.94 21.57 4.46
N GLY A 77 1.13 20.52 5.25
CA GLY A 77 0.81 20.53 6.68
C GLY A 77 1.75 21.42 7.50
N TRP A 78 3.02 21.49 7.12
CA TRP A 78 4.02 22.38 7.72
C TRP A 78 4.73 23.18 6.63
N SER A 79 4.59 24.50 6.69
CA SER A 79 5.14 25.47 5.73
C SER A 79 6.29 26.26 6.35
N ALA A 80 7.11 26.86 5.49
CA ALA A 80 8.11 27.86 5.87
C ALA A 80 7.56 29.29 5.59
N GLY A 81 6.34 29.58 6.03
CA GLY A 81 5.63 30.82 5.69
C GLY A 81 5.04 30.85 4.28
N GLY A 82 4.62 32.02 3.79
CA GLY A 82 3.77 32.13 2.61
C GLY A 82 2.30 31.91 3.00
N HIS A 83 1.67 30.86 2.48
CA HIS A 83 0.36 30.42 2.97
C HIS A 83 0.50 29.64 4.27
N ALA A 84 -0.53 29.70 5.11
CA ALA A 84 -0.56 29.05 6.42
C ALA A 84 -0.49 27.52 6.32
N ASN A 85 -0.09 26.89 7.43
CA ASN A 85 -0.11 25.44 7.60
C ASN A 85 -1.52 24.88 7.40
N ASN A 86 -1.63 23.75 6.70
CA ASN A 86 -2.89 23.02 6.58
C ASN A 86 -3.11 22.13 7.81
N SER A 87 -3.93 22.60 8.76
CA SER A 87 -4.24 21.87 10.00
C SER A 87 -4.93 20.53 9.75
N SER A 88 -5.70 20.36 8.67
CA SER A 88 -6.30 19.07 8.33
C SER A 88 -5.24 18.04 7.91
N VAL A 89 -4.13 18.44 7.29
CA VAL A 89 -2.99 17.53 7.04
C VAL A 89 -2.36 17.11 8.37
N GLN A 90 -2.18 18.06 9.29
CA GLN A 90 -1.62 17.78 10.62
C GLN A 90 -2.54 16.86 11.45
N ASN A 91 -3.86 17.04 11.36
CA ASN A 91 -4.81 16.33 12.20
C ASN A 91 -5.25 14.98 11.63
N TYR A 92 -5.23 14.80 10.30
CA TYR A 92 -5.81 13.62 9.67
C TYR A 92 -4.82 12.83 8.81
N ILE A 93 -3.86 13.48 8.16
CA ILE A 93 -2.89 12.78 7.29
C ILE A 93 -1.67 12.33 8.09
N GLN A 94 -1.15 13.18 8.98
CA GLN A 94 -0.01 12.82 9.83
C GLN A 94 -0.23 11.53 10.65
N PRO A 95 -1.39 11.33 11.34
CA PRO A 95 -1.61 10.09 12.07
C PRO A 95 -1.64 8.84 11.18
N LEU A 96 -2.16 8.96 9.96
CA LEU A 96 -2.13 7.86 8.98
C LEU A 96 -0.70 7.58 8.51
N CYS A 97 0.13 8.61 8.34
CA CYS A 97 1.54 8.43 8.01
C CYS A 97 2.28 7.65 9.10
N GLU A 98 2.04 8.00 10.37
CA GLU A 98 2.62 7.33 11.53
C GLU A 98 2.13 5.87 11.64
N THR A 99 0.84 5.64 11.40
CA THR A 99 0.21 4.32 11.52
C THR A 99 0.66 3.36 10.42
N TYR A 100 0.76 3.84 9.18
CA TYR A 100 0.97 2.98 8.01
C TYR A 100 2.38 3.03 7.42
N GLY A 101 3.29 3.76 8.05
CA GLY A 101 4.69 3.86 7.64
C GLY A 101 4.87 4.64 6.33
N VAL A 102 4.35 5.87 6.29
CA VAL A 102 4.59 6.82 5.18
C VAL A 102 5.74 7.75 5.56
N PRO A 103 6.96 7.54 5.04
CA PRO A 103 8.13 8.34 5.42
C PRO A 103 8.14 9.76 4.83
N ILE A 104 7.48 9.98 3.69
CA ILE A 104 7.52 11.28 3.00
C ILE A 104 6.13 11.66 2.47
N VAL A 105 5.73 12.90 2.78
CA VAL A 105 4.55 13.58 2.22
C VAL A 105 5.03 14.71 1.32
N PHE A 106 4.55 14.73 0.08
CA PHE A 106 4.88 15.76 -0.91
C PHE A 106 3.76 16.77 -1.06
N ALA A 107 4.15 18.04 -1.06
CA ALA A 107 3.28 19.19 -1.25
C ALA A 107 3.85 20.17 -2.28
N GLY A 108 2.97 20.97 -2.88
CA GLY A 108 3.30 22.16 -3.67
C GLY A 108 2.79 23.42 -2.96
N HIS A 109 1.91 24.16 -3.65
CA HIS A 109 1.20 25.37 -3.20
C HIS A 109 2.05 26.58 -2.82
N ASN A 110 3.00 26.42 -1.91
CA ASN A 110 3.95 27.46 -1.52
C ASN A 110 5.17 27.44 -2.43
N HIS A 111 5.42 28.55 -3.14
CA HIS A 111 6.41 28.62 -4.22
C HIS A 111 7.85 28.78 -3.70
N TYR A 112 8.38 27.73 -3.08
CA TYR A 112 9.78 27.58 -2.65
C TYR A 112 10.11 26.09 -2.49
N TYR A 113 11.31 25.78 -2.02
CA TYR A 113 11.61 24.49 -1.41
C TYR A 113 11.61 24.61 0.11
N ALA A 114 10.94 23.69 0.82
CA ALA A 114 11.08 23.54 2.26
C ALA A 114 10.89 22.08 2.66
N ARG A 115 11.57 21.70 3.74
CA ARG A 115 11.41 20.41 4.38
C ARG A 115 11.15 20.62 5.87
N ALA A 116 10.06 20.05 6.35
CA ALA A 116 9.78 19.89 7.77
C ALA A 116 9.89 18.41 8.16
N VAL A 117 10.18 18.13 9.43
CA VAL A 117 10.24 16.77 9.98
C VAL A 117 9.40 16.70 11.25
N VAL A 118 8.46 15.75 11.29
CA VAL A 118 7.53 15.55 12.41
C VAL A 118 7.43 14.08 12.71
N ASN A 119 7.84 13.68 13.92
CA ASN A 119 7.86 12.27 14.35
C ASN A 119 8.57 11.34 13.33
N GLY A 120 9.70 11.81 12.78
CA GLY A 120 10.46 11.08 11.76
C GLY A 120 9.90 11.16 10.33
N ILE A 121 8.71 11.73 10.12
CA ILE A 121 8.08 11.87 8.80
C ILE A 121 8.51 13.17 8.14
N HIS A 122 8.97 13.06 6.89
CA HIS A 122 9.44 14.19 6.10
C HIS A 122 8.27 14.84 5.32
N HIS A 123 8.01 16.10 5.60
CA HIS A 123 7.04 16.92 4.85
C HIS A 123 7.79 17.83 3.89
N VAL A 124 7.75 17.50 2.60
CA VAL A 124 8.49 18.20 1.55
C VAL A 124 7.55 19.11 0.76
N THR A 125 7.78 20.41 0.86
CA THR A 125 7.17 21.42 -0.01
C THR A 125 8.09 21.70 -1.19
N THR A 126 7.68 21.30 -2.40
CA THR A 126 8.41 21.49 -3.67
C THR A 126 7.57 22.32 -4.65
N GLY A 127 7.07 23.48 -4.20
CA GLY A 127 6.24 24.38 -5.01
C GLY A 127 7.03 25.28 -5.96
N GLY A 128 8.35 25.14 -6.04
CA GLY A 128 9.23 25.93 -6.92
C GLY A 128 9.24 25.47 -8.39
N GLY A 129 8.12 24.98 -8.93
CA GLY A 129 8.06 24.42 -10.28
C GLY A 129 8.11 25.43 -11.42
N GLY A 130 7.88 26.72 -11.15
CA GLY A 130 7.98 27.78 -12.17
C GLY A 130 7.17 29.04 -11.91
N ALA A 131 6.19 29.02 -11.00
CA ALA A 131 5.46 30.22 -10.58
C ALA A 131 6.34 31.14 -9.69
N PRO A 132 6.04 32.45 -9.59
CA PRO A 132 6.86 33.39 -8.83
C PRO A 132 7.11 32.95 -7.38
N LEU A 133 8.39 32.96 -6.99
CA LEU A 133 8.83 32.39 -5.71
C LEU A 133 8.56 33.31 -4.52
N TYR A 134 8.17 32.71 -3.40
CA TYR A 134 8.09 33.38 -2.09
C TYR A 134 9.44 33.31 -1.37
N THR A 135 9.65 34.20 -0.40
CA THR A 135 10.80 34.12 0.51
C THR A 135 10.38 33.24 1.71
N PRO A 136 10.96 32.04 1.89
CA PRO A 136 10.60 31.19 3.03
C PRO A 136 11.22 31.71 4.33
N ASN A 137 10.57 31.42 5.44
CA ASN A 137 11.07 31.63 6.80
C ASN A 137 11.44 30.26 7.42
N PRO A 138 12.73 29.93 7.53
CA PRO A 138 13.18 28.65 8.09
C PRO A 138 12.97 28.53 9.61
N SER A 139 12.60 29.60 10.30
CA SER A 139 12.33 29.57 11.76
C SER A 139 10.94 29.04 12.13
N TYR A 140 10.13 28.63 11.15
CA TYR A 140 8.83 28.01 11.42
C TYR A 140 9.01 26.66 12.13
N PRO A 141 8.10 26.28 13.06
CA PRO A 141 8.21 25.02 13.78
C PRO A 141 8.33 23.81 12.85
N ASN A 142 9.19 22.86 13.24
CA ASN A 142 9.51 21.63 12.52
C ASN A 142 10.21 21.80 11.16
N VAL A 143 10.37 23.03 10.65
CA VAL A 143 11.13 23.29 9.43
C VAL A 143 12.61 23.08 9.71
N VAL A 144 13.23 22.17 8.96
CA VAL A 144 14.65 21.83 9.10
C VAL A 144 15.49 22.38 7.95
N TYR A 145 14.88 22.71 6.82
CA TYR A 145 15.54 23.38 5.70
C TYR A 145 14.51 24.13 4.84
N ALA A 146 14.84 25.33 4.36
CA ALA A 146 14.03 26.05 3.39
C ALA A 146 14.87 27.01 2.54
N ILE A 147 14.54 27.13 1.25
CA ILE A 147 15.24 28.01 0.33
C ILE A 147 14.32 28.54 -0.77
N LYS A 148 14.51 29.81 -1.14
CA LYS A 148 13.87 30.43 -2.30
C LYS A 148 14.56 29.96 -3.58
N ALA A 149 14.08 28.86 -4.16
CA ALA A 149 14.63 28.33 -5.40
C ALA A 149 13.56 27.66 -6.28
N TYR A 150 13.71 27.80 -7.59
CA TYR A 150 13.07 26.91 -8.54
C TYR A 150 13.71 25.53 -8.43
N ASN A 151 12.92 24.48 -8.23
CA ASN A 151 13.43 23.17 -7.87
C ASN A 151 12.57 22.01 -8.40
N TYR A 152 13.17 20.83 -8.43
CA TYR A 152 12.51 19.54 -8.57
C TYR A 152 13.17 18.53 -7.62
N CYS A 153 12.49 17.42 -7.38
CA CYS A 153 12.97 16.37 -6.48
C CYS A 153 13.14 15.04 -7.20
N LYS A 154 14.04 14.20 -6.67
CA LYS A 154 14.31 12.84 -7.15
C LYS A 154 14.29 11.88 -5.96
N LEU A 155 13.65 10.73 -6.16
CA LEU A 155 13.71 9.58 -5.26
C LEU A 155 14.49 8.46 -5.93
N GLU A 156 15.46 7.89 -5.21
CA GLU A 156 16.21 6.70 -5.61
C GLU A 156 16.05 5.61 -4.56
N ILE A 157 15.27 4.58 -4.89
CA ILE A 157 14.93 3.50 -3.98
C ILE A 157 15.76 2.25 -4.33
N ARG A 158 16.50 1.73 -3.35
CA ARG A 158 17.29 0.50 -3.46
C ARG A 158 17.03 -0.38 -2.24
N GLY A 159 16.16 -1.37 -2.40
CA GLY A 159 15.74 -2.25 -1.31
C GLY A 159 15.12 -1.46 -0.15
N GLY A 160 15.71 -1.59 1.04
CA GLY A 160 15.28 -0.92 2.27
C GLY A 160 15.74 0.52 2.43
N VAL A 161 16.36 1.13 1.42
CA VAL A 161 16.87 2.52 1.47
C VAL A 161 16.26 3.38 0.37
N CYS A 162 15.76 4.56 0.75
CA CYS A 162 15.27 5.60 -0.16
C CYS A 162 16.14 6.85 -0.02
N HIS A 163 16.87 7.21 -1.08
CA HIS A 163 17.65 8.44 -1.14
C HIS A 163 16.83 9.54 -1.82
N PHE A 164 16.70 10.68 -1.15
CA PHE A 164 16.03 11.87 -1.66
C PHE A 164 17.05 12.93 -2.04
N THR A 165 16.81 13.59 -3.18
CA THR A 165 17.56 14.77 -3.62
C THR A 165 16.60 15.86 -4.10
N ALA A 166 16.76 17.09 -3.61
CA ALA A 166 16.18 18.28 -4.21
C ALA A 166 17.24 19.04 -4.99
N THR A 167 16.91 19.48 -6.19
CA THR A 167 17.84 20.10 -7.13
C THR A 167 17.20 21.35 -7.74
N THR A 168 18.00 22.40 -7.93
CA THR A 168 17.55 23.59 -8.66
C THR A 168 17.38 23.29 -10.15
N ARG A 169 16.71 24.20 -10.88
CA ARG A 169 16.67 24.15 -12.35
C ARG A 169 18.05 24.10 -13.02
N THR A 170 19.09 24.63 -12.37
CA THR A 170 20.46 24.66 -12.90
C THR A 170 21.28 23.42 -12.53
N GLY A 171 20.70 22.42 -11.87
CA GLY A 171 21.39 21.20 -11.46
C GLY A 171 22.10 21.27 -10.10
N THR A 172 21.95 22.38 -9.36
CA THR A 172 22.55 22.51 -8.02
C THR A 172 21.73 21.72 -7.02
N VAL A 173 22.34 20.77 -6.31
CA VAL A 173 21.69 20.08 -5.19
C VAL A 173 21.51 21.05 -4.04
N ILE A 174 20.28 21.19 -3.53
CA ILE A 174 19.93 22.10 -2.43
C ILE A 174 19.60 21.37 -1.14
N ASP A 175 19.17 20.11 -1.23
CA ASP A 175 18.90 19.30 -0.05
C ASP A 175 18.99 17.81 -0.40
N THR A 176 19.39 17.02 0.58
CA THR A 176 19.46 15.57 0.49
C THR A 176 19.21 14.95 1.85
N PHE A 177 18.52 13.81 1.85
CA PHE A 177 18.40 12.96 3.01
C PHE A 177 18.15 11.52 2.56
N THR A 178 18.34 10.60 3.49
CA THR A 178 18.06 9.18 3.29
C THR A 178 17.04 8.76 4.33
N VAL A 179 16.08 7.93 3.91
CA VAL A 179 15.15 7.24 4.80
C VAL A 179 15.33 5.75 4.62
N THR A 180 15.30 4.99 5.72
CA THR A 180 15.23 3.54 5.68
C THR A 180 13.82 3.05 5.97
N LEU A 181 13.49 1.81 5.57
CA LEU A 181 12.22 1.20 5.95
C LEU A 181 12.06 1.11 7.49
N GLU A 182 13.16 0.90 8.20
CA GLU A 182 13.15 0.88 9.67
C GLU A 182 12.76 2.26 10.25
N ASP A 183 13.37 3.35 9.76
CA ASP A 183 13.02 4.71 10.18
C ASP A 183 11.57 5.07 9.84
N ALA A 184 11.07 4.55 8.72
CA ALA A 184 9.68 4.73 8.31
C ALA A 184 8.68 3.95 9.17
N GLY A 185 9.14 3.22 10.20
CA GLY A 185 8.30 2.32 10.99
C GLY A 185 7.70 1.19 10.15
N TYR A 186 8.22 0.96 8.94
CA TYR A 186 7.75 -0.11 8.08
C TYR A 186 8.11 -1.43 8.74
N ARG A 187 7.07 -2.08 9.25
CA ARG A 187 7.09 -3.51 9.49
C ARG A 187 6.67 -4.13 8.17
N PRO A 188 7.47 -5.04 7.58
CA PRO A 188 6.93 -5.91 6.56
C PRO A 188 5.59 -6.39 7.10
N LYS A 189 4.52 -6.19 6.33
CA LYS A 189 3.46 -7.17 6.42
C LYS A 189 4.20 -8.47 6.18
N SER A 190 4.41 -9.25 7.25
CA SER A 190 4.92 -10.62 7.14
C SER A 190 4.24 -11.18 5.91
N SER A 191 4.96 -11.86 5.01
CA SER A 191 4.33 -12.69 3.99
C SER A 191 3.06 -13.27 4.60
N THR A 192 1.90 -12.81 4.13
CA THR A 192 0.66 -12.61 4.91
C THR A 192 -0.07 -13.92 5.25
N HIS A 193 0.69 -14.85 5.78
CA HIS A 193 0.48 -16.26 5.69
C HIS A 193 1.19 -16.83 6.91
N TRP A 194 0.55 -16.66 8.07
CA TRP A 194 0.79 -17.57 9.20
C TRP A 194 0.50 -19.02 8.80
N PHE A 195 -0.09 -19.24 7.62
CA PHE A 195 -0.07 -20.50 6.91
C PHE A 195 0.30 -20.32 5.43
N THR A 196 1.00 -21.30 4.84
CA THR A 196 1.21 -21.40 3.38
C THR A 196 0.63 -22.69 2.85
N LEU A 197 -0.22 -22.65 1.81
CA LEU A 197 -0.62 -23.84 1.03
C LEU A 197 0.38 -24.04 -0.11
N SER A 198 1.34 -24.95 0.05
CA SER A 198 2.57 -25.01 -0.77
C SER A 198 2.40 -25.82 -2.06
N SER A 199 2.07 -27.10 -1.97
CA SER A 199 1.92 -27.98 -3.14
C SER A 199 0.75 -28.94 -2.99
N VAL A 200 0.25 -29.39 -4.14
CA VAL A 200 -0.71 -30.50 -4.25
C VAL A 200 -0.12 -31.46 -5.26
N GLU A 201 0.38 -32.62 -4.80
CA GLU A 201 1.16 -33.53 -5.62
C GLU A 201 0.92 -35.03 -5.33
N PRO A 202 0.91 -35.89 -6.37
CA PRO A 202 0.96 -35.54 -7.79
C PRO A 202 -0.32 -34.83 -8.26
N ASN A 203 -0.20 -33.90 -9.20
CA ASN A 203 -1.37 -33.21 -9.76
C ASN A 203 -1.14 -32.94 -11.25
N PRO A 204 -1.85 -33.64 -12.16
CA PRO A 204 -3.01 -34.50 -11.90
C PRO A 204 -2.71 -35.80 -11.13
N PHE A 205 -3.74 -36.36 -10.46
CA PHE A 205 -3.65 -37.62 -9.72
C PHE A 205 -4.65 -38.68 -10.20
N ASP A 206 -4.36 -39.94 -9.89
CA ASP A 206 -5.19 -41.11 -10.23
C ASP A 206 -5.84 -41.72 -8.97
N HIS A 207 -5.02 -42.19 -8.03
CA HIS A 207 -5.48 -42.84 -6.79
C HIS A 207 -5.60 -41.85 -5.63
N GLU A 208 -4.52 -41.12 -5.35
CA GLU A 208 -4.46 -40.17 -4.23
C GLU A 208 -3.59 -38.95 -4.57
N VAL A 209 -3.80 -37.87 -3.83
CA VAL A 209 -3.00 -36.65 -3.91
C VAL A 209 -2.64 -36.16 -2.52
N THR A 210 -1.41 -35.68 -2.34
CA THR A 210 -0.93 -35.10 -1.08
C THR A 210 -0.99 -33.58 -1.16
N ILE A 211 -1.59 -32.96 -0.15
CA ILE A 211 -1.73 -31.52 0.01
C ILE A 211 -0.75 -31.09 1.10
N HIS A 212 0.22 -30.25 0.74
CA HIS A 212 1.23 -29.75 1.64
C HIS A 212 0.90 -28.32 2.08
N PHE A 213 1.02 -28.06 3.37
CA PHE A 213 0.89 -26.71 3.92
C PHE A 213 1.80 -26.52 5.14
N SER A 214 2.06 -25.27 5.50
CA SER A 214 2.82 -24.92 6.71
C SER A 214 2.04 -23.97 7.60
N LEU A 215 2.31 -24.00 8.90
CA LEU A 215 1.80 -23.06 9.91
C LEU A 215 2.96 -22.43 10.68
N ASP A 216 2.83 -21.15 11.01
CA ASP A 216 3.79 -20.38 11.81
C ASP A 216 3.49 -20.47 13.32
N ASP A 217 2.22 -20.68 13.69
CA ASP A 217 1.71 -20.78 15.06
C ASP A 217 0.54 -21.79 15.19
N THR A 218 0.22 -22.21 16.42
CA THR A 218 -0.88 -23.15 16.70
C THR A 218 -2.22 -22.50 16.39
N ARG A 219 -3.04 -23.09 15.50
CA ARG A 219 -4.30 -22.48 15.06
C ARG A 219 -5.36 -23.48 14.64
N ASP A 220 -6.60 -23.02 14.67
CA ASP A 220 -7.74 -23.73 14.11
C ASP A 220 -7.71 -23.68 12.57
N VAL A 221 -7.76 -24.86 11.95
CA VAL A 221 -7.55 -25.08 10.53
C VAL A 221 -8.69 -25.93 9.96
N GLY A 222 -9.23 -25.50 8.82
CA GLY A 222 -10.15 -26.28 8.01
C GLY A 222 -9.53 -26.58 6.65
N LEU A 223 -9.46 -27.85 6.25
CA LEU A 223 -9.04 -28.24 4.90
C LEU A 223 -10.17 -28.98 4.22
N ASP A 224 -10.76 -28.37 3.19
CA ASP A 224 -11.90 -28.89 2.46
C ASP A 224 -11.56 -29.11 0.97
N ILE A 225 -12.26 -30.05 0.34
CA ILE A 225 -12.27 -30.26 -1.11
C ILE A 225 -13.63 -29.83 -1.67
N TYR A 226 -13.61 -29.08 -2.77
CA TYR A 226 -14.78 -28.57 -3.48
C TYR A 226 -14.79 -28.99 -4.95
N ASP A 227 -15.99 -29.15 -5.53
CA ASP A 227 -16.15 -29.23 -6.98
C ASP A 227 -16.23 -27.84 -7.64
N VAL A 228 -16.25 -27.79 -8.97
CA VAL A 228 -16.34 -26.55 -9.76
C VAL A 228 -17.62 -25.73 -9.53
N ARG A 229 -18.64 -26.31 -8.89
CA ARG A 229 -19.89 -25.62 -8.53
C ARG A 229 -19.84 -25.06 -7.11
N GLY A 230 -18.71 -25.21 -6.41
CA GLY A 230 -18.54 -24.77 -5.03
C GLY A 230 -19.19 -25.70 -4.01
N ARG A 231 -19.62 -26.90 -4.40
CA ARG A 231 -20.17 -27.88 -3.45
C ARG A 231 -19.00 -28.58 -2.74
N ARG A 232 -19.06 -28.66 -1.41
CA ARG A 232 -18.08 -29.40 -0.62
C ARG A 232 -18.19 -30.90 -0.93
N ILE A 233 -17.09 -31.48 -1.36
CA ILE A 233 -16.93 -32.90 -1.68
C ILE A 233 -16.46 -33.68 -0.46
N ARG A 234 -15.48 -33.13 0.28
CA ARG A 234 -14.93 -33.77 1.47
C ARG A 234 -14.22 -32.78 2.37
N MET A 235 -14.36 -32.93 3.67
CA MET A 235 -13.55 -32.30 4.69
C MET A 235 -12.39 -33.24 5.09
N LEU A 236 -11.17 -32.71 5.10
CA LEU A 236 -9.94 -33.45 5.40
C LEU A 236 -9.35 -33.06 6.76
N ILE A 237 -9.50 -31.79 7.16
CA ILE A 237 -9.14 -31.29 8.49
C ILE A 237 -10.27 -30.39 8.98
N ASP A 238 -10.60 -30.51 10.27
CA ASP A 238 -11.43 -29.58 11.04
C ASP A 238 -10.92 -29.56 12.49
N GLY A 239 -10.03 -28.62 12.82
CA GLY A 239 -9.51 -28.45 14.18
C GLY A 239 -8.13 -27.82 14.29
N ILE A 240 -7.59 -27.85 15.51
CA ILE A 240 -6.33 -27.21 15.87
C ILE A 240 -5.13 -27.98 15.31
N CYS A 241 -4.23 -27.26 14.64
CA CYS A 241 -2.95 -27.77 14.13
C CYS A 241 -1.79 -26.96 14.73
N GLU A 242 -0.70 -27.66 15.06
CA GLU A 242 0.52 -27.08 15.64
C GLU A 242 1.40 -26.39 14.58
N PRO A 243 2.34 -25.52 14.97
CA PRO A 243 3.29 -24.90 14.04
C PRO A 243 4.13 -25.95 13.32
N GLY A 244 4.47 -25.70 12.05
CA GLY A 244 5.33 -26.56 11.24
C GLY A 244 4.72 -26.96 9.90
N GLN A 245 5.37 -27.92 9.24
CA GLN A 245 4.93 -28.47 7.94
C GLN A 245 3.93 -29.61 8.17
N HIS A 246 2.88 -29.62 7.35
CA HIS A 246 1.78 -30.57 7.38
C HIS A 246 1.56 -31.18 6.01
N SER A 247 1.03 -32.40 5.97
CA SER A 247 0.74 -33.12 4.73
C SER A 247 -0.50 -33.98 4.91
N VAL A 248 -1.46 -33.83 3.99
CA VAL A 248 -2.78 -34.47 4.08
C VAL A 248 -3.11 -35.13 2.75
N ILE A 249 -3.55 -36.39 2.81
CA ILE A 249 -3.87 -37.17 1.61
C ILE A 249 -5.37 -37.11 1.34
N TRP A 250 -5.73 -36.86 0.08
CA TRP A 250 -7.08 -37.11 -0.42
C TRP A 250 -7.08 -38.28 -1.42
N ASP A 251 -7.84 -39.32 -1.12
CA ASP A 251 -7.95 -40.56 -1.90
C ASP A 251 -9.02 -40.50 -3.01
N GLY A 252 -9.45 -39.30 -3.39
CA GLY A 252 -10.48 -39.10 -4.41
C GLY A 252 -11.88 -39.59 -3.99
N LYS A 253 -12.20 -39.71 -2.71
CA LYS A 253 -13.57 -40.04 -2.27
C LYS A 253 -14.29 -38.84 -1.69
N ASP A 254 -15.61 -38.82 -1.80
CA ASP A 254 -16.48 -37.85 -1.11
C ASP A 254 -16.68 -38.21 0.38
N GLU A 255 -17.48 -37.43 1.09
CA GLU A 255 -17.85 -37.65 2.50
C GLU A 255 -18.47 -39.04 2.78
N THR A 256 -19.08 -39.68 1.79
CA THR A 256 -19.71 -41.00 1.94
C THR A 256 -18.73 -42.16 1.72
N GLY A 257 -17.50 -41.86 1.33
CA GLY A 257 -16.52 -42.86 0.90
C GLY A 257 -16.72 -43.32 -0.56
N SER A 258 -17.55 -42.63 -1.33
CA SER A 258 -17.77 -42.95 -2.75
C SER A 258 -16.70 -42.28 -3.62
N PRO A 259 -16.12 -42.96 -4.62
CA PRO A 259 -15.17 -42.34 -5.54
C PRO A 259 -15.83 -41.22 -6.36
N VAL A 260 -15.19 -40.06 -6.43
CA VAL A 260 -15.65 -38.96 -7.29
C VAL A 260 -15.20 -39.14 -8.74
N GLY A 261 -15.92 -38.57 -9.71
CA GLY A 261 -15.53 -38.69 -11.12
C GLY A 261 -14.22 -37.96 -11.45
N ALA A 262 -13.60 -38.31 -12.58
CA ALA A 262 -12.52 -37.51 -13.16
C ALA A 262 -13.00 -36.07 -13.42
N GLY A 263 -12.13 -35.10 -13.15
CA GLY A 263 -12.51 -33.69 -13.24
C GLY A 263 -11.61 -32.74 -12.46
N ILE A 264 -12.06 -31.50 -12.35
CA ILE A 264 -11.40 -30.43 -11.60
C ILE A 264 -12.06 -30.29 -10.24
N TYR A 265 -11.22 -30.22 -9.21
CA TYR A 265 -11.58 -29.96 -7.83
C TYR A 265 -10.70 -28.84 -7.28
N PHE A 266 -11.04 -28.32 -6.12
CA PHE A 266 -10.23 -27.33 -5.42
C PHE A 266 -10.07 -27.74 -3.96
N CYS A 267 -8.85 -27.76 -3.44
CA CYS A 267 -8.66 -27.74 -2.01
C CYS A 267 -8.73 -26.29 -1.52
N ARG A 268 -9.34 -26.09 -0.35
CA ARG A 268 -9.39 -24.82 0.34
C ARG A 268 -8.87 -25.03 1.75
N LEU A 269 -7.75 -24.39 2.06
CA LEU A 269 -7.20 -24.32 3.39
C LEU A 269 -7.70 -23.02 4.02
N THR A 270 -8.44 -23.16 5.12
CA THR A 270 -8.97 -22.06 5.92
C THR A 270 -8.25 -22.06 7.24
N ALA A 271 -7.90 -20.86 7.66
CA ALA A 271 -6.98 -20.63 8.72
C ALA A 271 -7.40 -19.27 9.32
N GLY A 272 -8.10 -19.29 10.46
CA GLY A 272 -8.70 -18.09 11.06
C GLY A 272 -9.57 -17.32 10.05
N GLU A 273 -9.31 -16.03 9.86
CA GLU A 273 -10.02 -15.19 8.87
C GLU A 273 -9.48 -15.31 7.44
N ARG A 274 -8.47 -16.14 7.19
CA ARG A 274 -7.78 -16.27 5.91
C ARG A 274 -8.07 -17.62 5.27
N GLN A 275 -7.98 -17.65 3.95
CA GLN A 275 -8.11 -18.88 3.16
C GLN A 275 -7.17 -18.85 1.94
N ALA A 276 -6.67 -20.01 1.55
CA ALA A 276 -5.99 -20.22 0.28
C ALA A 276 -6.61 -21.40 -0.46
N MET A 277 -6.50 -21.41 -1.78
CA MET A 277 -7.03 -22.49 -2.61
C MET A 277 -6.00 -22.95 -3.64
N GLN A 278 -5.97 -24.26 -3.89
CA GLN A 278 -5.24 -24.83 -5.02
C GLN A 278 -6.14 -25.74 -5.85
N LYS A 279 -5.91 -25.74 -7.16
CA LYS A 279 -6.63 -26.58 -8.12
C LYS A 279 -6.09 -28.01 -8.05
N ILE A 280 -6.99 -28.98 -8.03
CA ILE A 280 -6.67 -30.42 -8.11
C ILE A 280 -7.31 -30.98 -9.38
N VAL A 281 -6.57 -31.79 -10.13
CA VAL A 281 -7.04 -32.46 -11.33
C VAL A 281 -7.01 -33.97 -11.09
N ARG A 282 -8.17 -34.63 -11.23
CA ARG A 282 -8.29 -36.08 -11.10
C ARG A 282 -8.46 -36.75 -12.45
N PHE A 283 -7.68 -37.80 -12.72
CA PHE A 283 -7.86 -38.73 -13.84
C PHE A 283 -8.77 -39.92 -13.49
N ARG A 284 -9.19 -40.65 -14.52
CA ARG A 284 -10.00 -41.87 -14.39
C ARG A 284 -9.15 -43.06 -14.01
#